data_AF-A0AAD8BI54-F1
#
_entry.id   AF-A0AAD8BI54-F1
#
_cell.length_a   1.000
_cell.length_b   1.000
_cell.length_c   1.000
_cell.angle_alpha   90.00
_cell.angle_beta   90.00
_cell.angle_gamma   90.00
#
_symmetry.space_group_name_H-M   'P 1'
#
loop_
_entity.id
_entity.type
_entity.pdbx_description
1 polymer ?
#
loop_
_entity_poly.entity_id
_entity_poly.type
_entity_poly.pdbx_seq_one_letter_code
_entity_poly.pdbx_strand_id
1 'polypeptide(L)'
;MDQEKIASFVKKIKTKTKLILKDLKNANLIIDLLACAQEENKLILCASCQALGTVFLHYVSAKPFLKGDKTAVSAEDANKEDQVSSWLKDQFTATCDVLCDFLSHESLEVKKSSLKVISSLLQTNEVNSSQNVVGILIEGIIGQLIKSDIDQTDIIGEVPVLWNATDKSSALISLCLVHIRKQMKSVVQPALDIFQRNCWKLIKQIASQDLDDKCRRQLTSVICDFLKQKMSANLYKDILTGISVVMEKMSSPLRLTDFLSESFNIGGAISLMSLHGLFILMHKYNLDYPDFYAKLYSMFRPQIFSAKYRARFFHLADTFLSSTHLPSYLVAAFAKRLSRLSLHAPASAVHIAIPFIFNLIARHPSLEVMIGRTNLPSELTSDPYIPDEKEPANCKALDSCLWELQTLEHHYDPSISQKAQKRKVAEQDLSSILETTTSDIISSYAKKIKKDTIPLNFVKINGLTLAGNFVL
;
A
#
# COMPACT_ATOMS: atom_id res chain seq x y z
N MET A 1 1.64 -7.09 41.11
CA MET A 1 0.66 -8.07 41.63
C MET A 1 1.23 -9.47 41.39
N ASP A 2 1.30 -10.32 42.43
CA ASP A 2 1.91 -11.66 42.34
C ASP A 2 1.27 -12.51 41.22
N GLN A 3 2.09 -13.22 40.44
CA GLN A 3 1.61 -14.10 39.35
C GLN A 3 0.56 -15.12 39.81
N GLU A 4 0.68 -15.61 41.06
CA GLU A 4 -0.31 -16.51 41.67
C GLU A 4 -1.66 -15.83 41.96
N LYS A 5 -1.65 -14.57 42.41
CA LYS A 5 -2.88 -13.80 42.60
C LYS A 5 -3.59 -13.57 41.27
N ILE A 6 -2.84 -13.22 40.22
CA ILE A 6 -3.36 -13.05 38.85
C ILE A 6 -4.00 -14.35 38.33
N ALA A 7 -3.32 -15.49 38.50
CA ALA A 7 -3.85 -16.80 38.11
C ALA A 7 -5.13 -17.16 38.89
N SER A 8 -5.19 -16.80 40.18
CA SER A 8 -6.40 -16.99 41.01
C SER A 8 -7.57 -16.12 40.51
N PHE A 9 -7.32 -14.88 40.10
CA PHE A 9 -8.33 -13.98 39.55
C PHE A 9 -8.85 -14.47 38.20
N VAL A 10 -7.98 -14.91 37.30
CA VAL A 10 -8.37 -15.51 36.02
C VAL A 10 -9.21 -16.79 36.24
N LYS A 11 -8.86 -17.59 37.25
CA LYS A 11 -9.64 -18.78 37.63
C LYS A 11 -11.02 -18.39 38.18
N LYS A 12 -11.11 -17.35 39.00
CA LYS A 12 -12.39 -16.79 39.49
C LYS A 12 -13.27 -16.30 38.34
N ILE A 13 -12.70 -15.55 37.39
CA ILE A 13 -13.41 -15.08 36.18
C ILE A 13 -14.01 -16.27 35.43
N LYS A 14 -13.20 -17.29 35.10
CA LYS A 14 -13.69 -18.50 34.41
C LYS A 14 -14.78 -19.25 35.19
N THR A 15 -14.71 -19.24 36.51
CA THR A 15 -15.71 -19.90 37.37
C THR A 15 -17.03 -19.12 37.36
N LYS A 16 -16.97 -17.77 37.44
CA LYS A 16 -18.14 -16.89 37.30
C LYS A 16 -18.78 -17.02 35.91
N THR A 17 -17.99 -17.05 34.84
CA THR A 17 -18.47 -17.32 33.47
C THR A 17 -19.26 -18.62 33.40
N LYS A 18 -18.74 -19.71 33.97
CA LYS A 18 -19.43 -21.02 33.98
C LYS A 18 -20.74 -20.99 34.79
N LEU A 19 -20.84 -20.17 35.84
CA LEU A 19 -22.06 -20.02 36.64
C LEU A 19 -23.13 -19.21 35.91
N ILE A 20 -22.72 -18.18 35.14
CA ILE A 20 -23.61 -17.38 34.28
C ILE A 20 -24.18 -18.23 33.14
N LEU A 21 -23.35 -19.08 32.52
CA LEU A 21 -23.77 -19.97 31.44
C LEU A 21 -24.78 -21.05 31.89
N LYS A 22 -24.82 -21.39 33.19
CA LYS A 22 -25.72 -22.41 33.74
C LYS A 22 -27.12 -21.88 34.09
N ASP A 23 -27.23 -20.65 34.57
CA ASP A 23 -28.50 -20.10 35.08
C ASP A 23 -28.62 -18.58 34.87
N LEU A 24 -29.78 -18.15 34.34
CA LEU A 24 -30.14 -16.73 34.14
C LEU A 24 -30.17 -15.92 35.44
N LYS A 25 -30.40 -16.57 36.59
CA LYS A 25 -30.41 -15.93 37.91
C LYS A 25 -29.05 -15.35 38.32
N ASN A 26 -27.97 -15.82 37.70
CA ASN A 26 -26.61 -15.36 37.97
C ASN A 26 -26.19 -14.19 37.05
N ALA A 27 -27.10 -13.61 36.27
CA ALA A 27 -26.79 -12.52 35.33
C ALA A 27 -26.16 -11.29 36.01
N ASN A 28 -26.42 -11.05 37.30
CA ASN A 28 -25.78 -9.99 38.08
C ASN A 28 -24.24 -10.10 38.12
N LEU A 29 -23.68 -11.29 37.93
CA LEU A 29 -22.23 -11.51 37.83
C LEU A 29 -21.60 -10.87 36.57
N ILE A 30 -22.41 -10.38 35.61
CA ILE A 30 -21.93 -9.57 34.49
C ILE A 30 -21.35 -8.24 34.99
N ILE A 31 -21.95 -7.63 36.02
CA ILE A 31 -21.43 -6.39 36.63
C ILE A 31 -20.04 -6.65 37.23
N ASP A 32 -19.87 -7.79 37.90
CA ASP A 32 -18.56 -8.19 38.44
C ASP A 32 -17.51 -8.40 37.34
N LEU A 33 -17.92 -8.95 36.19
CA LEU A 33 -17.02 -9.14 35.03
C LEU A 33 -16.66 -7.80 34.37
N LEU A 34 -17.60 -6.84 34.31
CA LEU A 34 -17.36 -5.48 33.85
C LEU A 34 -16.44 -4.70 34.81
N ALA A 35 -16.59 -4.88 36.12
CA ALA A 35 -15.67 -4.31 37.11
C ALA A 35 -14.25 -4.89 36.95
N CYS A 36 -14.13 -6.20 36.67
CA CYS A 36 -12.85 -6.84 36.36
C CYS A 36 -12.25 -6.40 35.00
N ALA A 37 -13.03 -5.70 34.17
CA ALA A 37 -12.59 -5.11 32.91
C ALA A 37 -12.04 -3.67 33.09
N GLN A 38 -12.11 -3.10 34.31
CA GLN A 38 -11.51 -1.80 34.65
C GLN A 38 -10.16 -1.93 35.38
N GLU A 39 -9.68 -3.16 35.59
CA GLU A 39 -8.42 -3.46 36.26
C GLU A 39 -7.19 -3.19 35.36
N GLU A 40 -6.07 -2.74 35.92
CA GLU A 40 -4.88 -2.34 35.14
C GLU A 40 -4.12 -3.52 34.51
N ASN A 41 -4.40 -4.77 34.91
CA ASN A 41 -3.58 -5.91 34.53
C ASN A 41 -3.99 -6.54 33.20
N LYS A 42 -3.08 -6.52 32.21
CA LYS A 42 -3.25 -7.10 30.87
C LYS A 42 -3.84 -8.51 30.81
N LEU A 43 -3.46 -9.42 31.71
CA LEU A 43 -3.93 -10.81 31.67
C LEU A 43 -5.36 -10.95 32.19
N ILE A 44 -5.73 -10.10 33.14
CA ILE A 44 -7.08 -10.03 33.70
C ILE A 44 -8.01 -9.40 32.66
N LEU A 45 -7.58 -8.30 32.02
CA LEU A 45 -8.32 -7.67 30.93
C LEU A 45 -8.60 -8.66 29.79
N CYS A 46 -7.60 -9.39 29.29
CA CYS A 46 -7.82 -10.40 28.25
C CYS A 46 -8.79 -11.52 28.68
N ALA A 47 -8.69 -11.99 29.93
CA ALA A 47 -9.59 -13.01 30.46
C ALA A 47 -11.02 -12.49 30.62
N SER A 48 -11.19 -11.24 31.08
CA SER A 48 -12.47 -10.55 31.20
C SER A 48 -13.10 -10.33 29.82
N CYS A 49 -12.33 -9.89 28.81
CA CYS A 49 -12.81 -9.77 27.42
C CYS A 49 -13.38 -11.09 26.90
N GLN A 50 -12.64 -12.19 27.06
CA GLN A 50 -13.07 -13.51 26.60
C GLN A 50 -14.27 -14.03 27.38
N ALA A 51 -14.31 -13.79 28.69
CA ALA A 51 -15.44 -14.15 29.55
C ALA A 51 -16.71 -13.39 29.14
N LEU A 52 -16.64 -12.08 28.98
CA LEU A 52 -17.76 -11.25 28.53
C LEU A 52 -18.23 -11.68 27.13
N GLY A 53 -17.29 -11.90 26.21
CA GLY A 53 -17.58 -12.45 24.88
C GLY A 53 -18.34 -13.77 24.93
N THR A 54 -17.82 -14.77 25.65
CA THR A 54 -18.47 -16.09 25.75
C THR A 54 -19.86 -16.04 26.38
N VAL A 55 -20.06 -15.18 27.38
CA VAL A 55 -21.36 -14.97 28.03
C VAL A 55 -22.37 -14.40 27.03
N PHE A 56 -22.02 -13.31 26.34
CA PHE A 56 -22.96 -12.67 25.40
C PHE A 56 -23.15 -13.49 24.12
N LEU A 57 -22.15 -14.23 23.65
CA LEU A 57 -22.33 -15.22 22.56
C LEU A 57 -23.39 -16.27 22.92
N HIS A 58 -23.36 -16.76 24.15
CA HIS A 58 -24.36 -17.73 24.63
C HIS A 58 -25.75 -17.09 24.73
N TYR A 59 -25.87 -15.89 25.29
CA TYR A 59 -27.16 -15.20 25.41
C TYR A 59 -27.79 -14.81 24.07
N VAL A 60 -26.96 -14.38 23.11
CA VAL A 60 -27.42 -14.10 21.73
C VAL A 60 -27.87 -15.39 21.06
N SER A 61 -27.11 -16.49 21.20
CA SER A 61 -27.45 -17.78 20.59
C SER A 61 -28.71 -18.43 21.19
N ALA A 62 -29.01 -18.20 22.47
CA ALA A 62 -30.09 -18.87 23.20
C ALA A 62 -31.52 -18.39 22.83
N LYS A 63 -31.67 -17.34 22.00
CA LYS A 63 -32.93 -16.69 21.59
C LYS A 63 -33.71 -15.77 22.57
N PRO A 64 -33.43 -15.62 23.89
CA PRO A 64 -34.21 -14.69 24.73
C PRO A 64 -33.86 -13.22 24.46
N PHE A 65 -32.78 -12.94 23.72
CA PHE A 65 -32.27 -11.59 23.43
C PHE A 65 -33.14 -10.78 22.44
N LEU A 66 -34.06 -11.43 21.70
CA LEU A 66 -34.75 -10.85 20.53
C LEU A 66 -36.27 -10.78 20.59
N LYS A 67 -36.94 -11.24 21.65
CA LYS A 67 -38.38 -10.99 21.78
C LYS A 67 -38.57 -9.55 22.28
N GLY A 68 -38.68 -8.65 21.32
CA GLY A 68 -38.97 -7.25 21.56
C GLY A 68 -39.42 -6.55 20.30
N ASP A 69 -40.21 -7.22 19.46
CA ASP A 69 -41.06 -6.56 18.48
C ASP A 69 -42.32 -7.41 18.22
N LYS A 70 -43.37 -7.03 18.97
CA LYS A 70 -44.81 -7.23 18.76
C LYS A 70 -45.49 -8.58 19.07
N THR A 71 -46.35 -8.47 20.10
CA THR A 71 -47.77 -8.87 20.21
C THR A 71 -48.13 -10.01 21.18
N ALA A 72 -48.94 -9.60 22.18
CA ALA A 72 -49.95 -10.36 22.90
C ALA A 72 -49.49 -11.57 23.73
N VAL A 73 -48.93 -11.31 24.91
CA VAL A 73 -49.12 -12.16 26.09
C VAL A 73 -49.39 -11.23 27.29
N SER A 74 -50.29 -11.67 28.17
CA SER A 74 -50.90 -10.98 29.32
C SER A 74 -50.03 -9.96 30.08
N ALA A 75 -50.65 -8.82 30.40
CA ALA A 75 -50.04 -7.57 30.89
C ALA A 75 -49.36 -7.60 32.27
N GLU A 76 -49.34 -8.73 32.99
CA GLU A 76 -48.71 -8.81 34.32
C GLU A 76 -47.33 -9.49 34.31
N ASP A 77 -47.05 -10.39 33.36
CA ASP A 77 -45.74 -11.06 33.24
C ASP A 77 -44.78 -10.35 32.26
N ALA A 78 -45.32 -9.55 31.33
CA ALA A 78 -44.53 -8.78 30.37
C ALA A 78 -43.57 -7.78 31.04
N ASN A 79 -43.96 -7.20 32.18
CA ASN A 79 -43.21 -6.09 32.77
C ASN A 79 -41.86 -6.50 33.38
N LYS A 80 -41.72 -7.74 33.86
CA LYS A 80 -40.45 -8.24 34.45
C LYS A 80 -39.51 -8.81 33.40
N GLU A 81 -40.03 -9.56 32.42
CA GLU A 81 -39.21 -10.10 31.33
C GLU A 81 -38.70 -8.98 30.41
N ASP A 82 -39.52 -7.97 30.13
CA ASP A 82 -39.10 -6.81 29.33
C ASP A 82 -38.06 -5.94 30.07
N GLN A 83 -38.16 -5.80 31.40
CA GLN A 83 -37.15 -5.11 32.21
C GLN A 83 -35.82 -5.86 32.23
N VAL A 84 -35.83 -7.20 32.34
CA VAL A 84 -34.61 -8.02 32.28
C VAL A 84 -33.99 -7.96 30.87
N SER A 85 -34.81 -7.98 29.83
CA SER A 85 -34.36 -7.84 28.44
C SER A 85 -33.75 -6.46 28.17
N SER A 86 -34.36 -5.38 28.69
CA SER A 86 -33.81 -4.01 28.61
C SER A 86 -32.49 -3.91 29.37
N TRP A 87 -32.42 -4.42 30.59
CA TRP A 87 -31.20 -4.41 31.39
C TRP A 87 -30.07 -5.21 30.73
N LEU A 88 -30.36 -6.37 30.14
CA LEU A 88 -29.37 -7.16 29.39
C LEU A 88 -28.86 -6.42 28.15
N LYS A 89 -29.70 -5.63 27.48
CA LYS A 89 -29.27 -4.76 26.36
C LYS A 89 -28.37 -3.62 26.84
N ASP A 90 -28.66 -3.02 28.00
CA ASP A 90 -27.82 -2.00 28.62
C ASP A 90 -26.45 -2.58 29.02
N GLN A 91 -26.42 -3.80 29.56
CA GLN A 91 -25.15 -4.47 29.88
C GLN A 91 -24.39 -4.91 28.62
N PHE A 92 -25.10 -5.29 27.56
CA PHE A 92 -24.49 -5.61 26.28
C PHE A 92 -23.83 -4.37 25.66
N THR A 93 -24.53 -3.23 25.65
CA THR A 93 -23.97 -1.94 25.16
C THR A 93 -22.78 -1.49 26.00
N ALA A 94 -22.87 -1.55 27.33
CA ALA A 94 -21.74 -1.28 28.22
C ALA A 94 -20.53 -2.19 27.95
N THR A 95 -20.77 -3.47 27.66
CA THR A 95 -19.72 -4.41 27.27
C THR A 95 -19.10 -4.05 25.93
N CYS A 96 -19.91 -3.60 24.97
CA CYS A 96 -19.42 -3.13 23.67
C CYS A 96 -18.55 -1.89 23.83
N ASP A 97 -18.94 -0.94 24.68
CA ASP A 97 -18.16 0.26 24.97
C ASP A 97 -16.81 -0.09 25.60
N VAL A 98 -16.79 -0.99 26.59
CA VAL A 98 -15.55 -1.49 27.20
C VAL A 98 -14.65 -2.20 26.18
N LEU A 99 -15.22 -3.05 25.32
CA LEU A 99 -14.46 -3.71 24.24
C LEU A 99 -13.89 -2.69 23.25
N CYS A 100 -14.64 -1.62 22.94
CA CYS A 100 -14.19 -0.52 22.09
C CYS A 100 -13.06 0.27 22.75
N ASP A 101 -13.13 0.53 24.06
CA ASP A 101 -12.07 1.23 24.80
C ASP A 101 -10.77 0.41 24.87
N PHE A 102 -10.87 -0.92 24.93
CA PHE A 102 -9.70 -1.81 24.84
C PHE A 102 -8.97 -1.75 23.51
N LEU A 103 -9.61 -1.30 22.43
CA LEU A 103 -8.93 -1.04 21.15
C LEU A 103 -7.96 0.15 21.23
N SER A 104 -8.09 1.00 22.25
CA SER A 104 -7.18 2.12 22.52
C SER A 104 -6.11 1.81 23.58
N HIS A 105 -6.12 0.62 24.17
CA HIS A 105 -5.20 0.25 25.27
C HIS A 105 -3.72 0.17 24.81
N GLU A 106 -2.74 0.44 25.68
CA GLU A 106 -1.31 0.42 25.29
C GLU A 106 -0.83 -0.95 24.77
N SER A 107 -1.30 -2.04 25.38
CA SER A 107 -0.92 -3.40 25.01
C SER A 107 -1.63 -3.95 23.75
N LEU A 108 -0.84 -4.47 22.80
CA LEU A 108 -1.31 -5.15 21.59
C LEU A 108 -2.07 -6.46 21.88
N GLU A 109 -1.73 -7.16 22.96
CA GLU A 109 -2.39 -8.43 23.34
C GLU A 109 -3.87 -8.20 23.70
N VAL A 110 -4.15 -7.12 24.44
CA VAL A 110 -5.50 -6.72 24.86
C VAL A 110 -6.31 -6.29 23.64
N LYS A 111 -5.73 -5.49 22.75
CA LYS A 111 -6.33 -5.08 21.47
C LYS A 111 -6.73 -6.28 20.61
N LYS A 112 -5.83 -7.24 20.43
CA LYS A 112 -6.09 -8.46 19.66
C LYS A 112 -7.17 -9.34 20.30
N SER A 113 -7.16 -9.49 21.63
CA SER A 113 -8.19 -10.26 22.33
C SER A 113 -9.57 -9.61 22.22
N SER A 114 -9.65 -8.27 22.33
CA SER A 114 -10.90 -7.53 22.14
C SER A 114 -11.43 -7.71 20.71
N LEU A 115 -10.58 -7.52 19.70
CA LEU A 115 -10.96 -7.66 18.28
C LEU A 115 -11.50 -9.07 17.95
N LYS A 116 -10.90 -10.13 18.51
CA LYS A 116 -11.39 -11.51 18.36
C LYS A 116 -12.78 -11.71 18.97
N VAL A 117 -13.03 -11.14 20.14
CA VAL A 117 -14.34 -11.22 20.81
C VAL A 117 -15.39 -10.41 20.05
N ILE A 118 -15.03 -9.23 19.54
CA ILE A 118 -15.90 -8.44 18.67
C ILE A 118 -16.26 -9.23 17.41
N SER A 119 -15.28 -9.89 16.78
CA SER A 119 -15.49 -10.71 15.59
C SER A 119 -16.55 -11.80 15.81
N SER A 120 -16.42 -12.56 16.91
CA SER A 120 -17.37 -13.62 17.22
C SER A 120 -18.76 -13.08 17.59
N LEU A 121 -18.83 -11.95 18.30
CA LEU A 121 -20.11 -11.29 18.63
C LEU A 121 -20.83 -10.80 17.36
N LEU A 122 -20.10 -10.25 16.39
CA LEU A 122 -20.66 -9.84 15.10
C LEU A 122 -21.20 -11.04 14.31
N GLN A 123 -20.44 -12.14 14.20
CA GLN A 123 -20.90 -13.39 13.56
C GLN A 123 -22.24 -13.88 14.14
N THR A 124 -22.40 -13.81 15.46
CA THR A 124 -23.56 -14.39 16.15
C THR A 124 -24.79 -13.47 16.11
N ASN A 125 -24.57 -12.15 16.14
CA ASN A 125 -25.65 -11.16 16.02
C ASN A 125 -26.23 -11.07 14.60
N GLU A 126 -25.48 -11.46 13.57
CA GLU A 126 -25.97 -11.48 12.18
C GLU A 126 -27.06 -12.53 11.90
N VAL A 127 -27.11 -13.61 12.68
CA VAL A 127 -28.18 -14.64 12.63
C VAL A 127 -29.49 -14.09 13.23
N ASN A 128 -29.37 -13.04 14.03
CA ASN A 128 -30.36 -12.57 14.99
C ASN A 128 -30.70 -11.09 14.74
N SER A 129 -31.17 -10.78 13.53
CA SER A 129 -32.07 -9.68 13.12
C SER A 129 -32.11 -8.36 13.91
N SER A 130 -31.00 -7.82 14.43
CA SER A 130 -30.98 -6.51 15.09
C SER A 130 -29.89 -5.60 14.50
N GLN A 131 -30.19 -5.03 13.33
CA GLN A 131 -29.27 -4.15 12.59
C GLN A 131 -28.76 -2.94 13.40
N ASN A 132 -29.51 -2.48 14.41
CA ASN A 132 -29.13 -1.31 15.22
C ASN A 132 -27.92 -1.55 16.13
N VAL A 133 -27.77 -2.76 16.69
CA VAL A 133 -26.69 -3.07 17.65
C VAL A 133 -25.35 -3.19 16.93
N VAL A 134 -25.35 -3.79 15.74
CA VAL A 134 -24.17 -3.92 14.87
C VAL A 134 -23.67 -2.54 14.40
N GLY A 135 -24.58 -1.61 14.10
CA GLY A 135 -24.22 -0.24 13.72
C GLY A 135 -23.49 0.53 14.84
N ILE A 136 -24.00 0.46 16.08
CA ILE A 136 -23.40 1.14 17.25
C ILE A 136 -22.01 0.59 17.53
N LEU A 137 -21.84 -0.74 17.48
CA LEU A 137 -20.55 -1.40 17.63
C LEU A 137 -19.53 -0.92 16.59
N ILE A 138 -19.92 -0.87 15.31
CA ILE A 138 -19.03 -0.42 14.23
C ILE A 138 -18.69 1.06 14.38
N GLU A 139 -19.64 1.91 14.79
CA GLU A 139 -19.39 3.32 15.09
C GLU A 139 -18.36 3.49 16.20
N GLY A 140 -18.51 2.73 17.30
CA GLY A 140 -17.57 2.71 18.41
C GLY A 140 -16.18 2.24 18.00
N ILE A 141 -16.09 1.13 17.25
CA ILE A 141 -14.83 0.59 16.74
C ILE A 141 -14.12 1.60 15.85
N ILE A 142 -14.83 2.25 14.93
CA ILE A 142 -14.23 3.22 13.99
C ILE A 142 -13.84 4.50 14.71
N GLY A 143 -14.67 4.98 15.64
CA GLY A 143 -14.32 6.13 16.48
C GLY A 143 -13.04 5.88 17.27
N GLN A 144 -12.84 4.64 17.73
CA GLN A 144 -11.65 4.24 18.47
C GLN A 144 -10.44 4.00 17.55
N LEU A 145 -10.60 3.38 16.37
CA LEU A 145 -9.54 3.07 15.39
C LEU A 145 -9.02 4.29 14.62
N ILE A 146 -9.81 5.38 14.61
CA ILE A 146 -9.43 6.64 13.97
C ILE A 146 -9.25 7.73 15.03
N LYS A 147 -8.77 7.37 16.23
CA LYS A 147 -8.39 8.38 17.22
C LYS A 147 -7.21 9.22 16.72
N SER A 148 -7.22 10.50 17.06
CA SER A 148 -6.19 11.47 16.71
C SER A 148 -4.87 11.27 17.46
N ASP A 149 -4.93 10.63 18.62
CA ASP A 149 -3.85 10.72 19.61
C ASP A 149 -2.89 9.52 19.57
N ILE A 150 -3.31 8.39 18.98
CA ILE A 150 -2.57 7.12 18.99
C ILE A 150 -2.48 6.54 17.58
N ASP A 151 -1.28 6.09 17.20
CA ASP A 151 -1.09 5.29 15.99
C ASP A 151 -1.66 3.88 16.19
N GLN A 152 -2.71 3.54 15.44
CA GLN A 152 -3.38 2.24 15.53
C GLN A 152 -3.10 1.36 14.31
N THR A 153 -2.04 1.67 13.56
CA THR A 153 -1.56 0.88 12.40
C THR A 153 -1.61 -0.63 12.63
N ASP A 154 -1.11 -1.10 13.77
CA ASP A 154 -0.96 -2.53 14.05
C ASP A 154 -2.30 -3.24 14.20
N ILE A 155 -3.31 -2.56 14.73
CA ILE A 155 -4.67 -3.10 14.87
C ILE A 155 -5.39 -3.04 13.53
N ILE A 156 -5.22 -1.93 12.79
CA ILE A 156 -5.81 -1.75 11.46
C ILE A 156 -5.37 -2.88 10.50
N GLY A 157 -4.14 -3.38 10.65
CA GLY A 157 -3.65 -4.56 9.92
C GLY A 157 -4.41 -5.87 10.23
N GLU A 158 -5.02 -5.98 11.40
CA GLU A 158 -5.77 -7.16 11.86
C GLU A 158 -7.29 -7.03 11.62
N VAL A 159 -7.77 -5.84 11.22
CA VAL A 159 -9.19 -5.59 10.87
C VAL A 159 -9.73 -6.49 9.75
N PRO A 160 -8.95 -6.93 8.74
CA PRO A 160 -9.43 -7.91 7.76
C PRO A 160 -9.97 -9.22 8.37
N VAL A 161 -9.49 -9.60 9.57
CA VAL A 161 -10.02 -10.76 10.32
C VAL A 161 -11.50 -10.55 10.68
N LEU A 162 -11.94 -9.31 10.90
CA LEU A 162 -13.35 -8.99 11.14
C LEU A 162 -14.20 -9.16 9.88
N TRP A 163 -13.68 -8.80 8.71
CA TRP A 163 -14.45 -8.86 7.46
C TRP A 163 -14.57 -10.28 6.91
N ASN A 164 -13.52 -11.08 7.05
CA ASN A 164 -13.50 -12.48 6.58
C ASN A 164 -14.28 -13.43 7.49
N ALA A 165 -14.64 -12.98 8.69
CA ALA A 165 -15.37 -13.78 9.65
C ALA A 165 -16.87 -13.93 9.30
N THR A 166 -17.43 -13.07 8.45
CA THR A 166 -18.88 -12.94 8.26
C THR A 166 -19.31 -13.18 6.81
N ASP A 167 -20.40 -13.94 6.61
CA ASP A 167 -21.01 -14.16 5.29
C ASP A 167 -21.58 -12.86 4.65
N LYS A 168 -21.77 -11.79 5.43
CA LYS A 168 -22.23 -10.46 4.98
C LYS A 168 -21.17 -9.36 5.11
N SER A 169 -19.91 -9.67 4.80
CA SER A 169 -18.78 -8.73 4.83
C SER A 169 -19.07 -7.36 4.17
N SER A 170 -19.84 -7.34 3.09
CA SER A 170 -20.25 -6.12 2.38
C SER A 170 -21.09 -5.15 3.22
N ALA A 171 -21.99 -5.64 4.07
CA ALA A 171 -22.83 -4.79 4.92
C ALA A 171 -21.98 -4.08 5.99
N LEU A 172 -21.03 -4.81 6.60
CA LEU A 172 -20.08 -4.26 7.56
C LEU A 172 -19.18 -3.21 6.89
N ILE A 173 -18.63 -3.50 5.71
CA ILE A 173 -17.80 -2.56 4.97
C ILE A 173 -18.59 -1.28 4.61
N SER A 174 -19.85 -1.42 4.18
CA SER A 174 -20.73 -0.28 3.91
C SER A 174 -20.93 0.60 5.16
N LEU A 175 -21.22 0.00 6.31
CA LEU A 175 -21.34 0.73 7.58
C LEU A 175 -20.01 1.43 7.91
N CYS A 176 -18.89 0.72 7.75
CA CYS A 176 -17.58 1.29 8.01
C CYS A 176 -17.31 2.55 7.18
N LEU A 177 -17.58 2.49 5.88
CA LEU A 177 -17.38 3.62 4.97
C LEU A 177 -18.27 4.82 5.33
N VAL A 178 -19.50 4.59 5.78
CA VAL A 178 -20.41 5.65 6.24
C VAL A 178 -19.88 6.35 7.49
N HIS A 179 -19.42 5.58 8.49
CA HIS A 179 -18.88 6.14 9.72
C HIS A 179 -17.54 6.85 9.51
N ILE A 180 -16.64 6.30 8.69
CA ILE A 180 -15.40 6.97 8.28
C ILE A 180 -15.72 8.34 7.68
N ARG A 181 -16.70 8.39 6.76
CA ARG A 181 -17.11 9.64 6.12
C ARG A 181 -17.68 10.65 7.12
N LYS A 182 -18.49 10.19 8.08
CA LYS A 182 -19.09 11.03 9.13
C LYS A 182 -17.99 11.66 9.99
N GLN A 183 -17.02 10.84 10.44
CA GLN A 183 -15.87 11.29 11.24
C GLN A 183 -14.99 12.29 10.48
N MET A 184 -14.74 12.06 9.18
CA MET A 184 -13.97 13.01 8.36
C MET A 184 -14.65 14.38 8.23
N LYS A 185 -15.99 14.45 8.27
CA LYS A 185 -16.74 15.70 8.19
C LYS A 185 -16.80 16.45 9.52
N SER A 186 -16.75 15.74 10.64
CA SER A 186 -16.79 16.36 11.98
C SER A 186 -15.44 16.92 12.44
N VAL A 187 -14.33 16.51 11.82
CA VAL A 187 -12.98 16.95 12.19
C VAL A 187 -12.74 18.40 11.73
N VAL A 188 -12.38 19.27 12.68
CA VAL A 188 -11.95 20.64 12.43
C VAL A 188 -10.58 20.61 11.73
N GLN A 189 -10.45 21.33 10.62
CA GLN A 189 -9.22 21.40 9.83
C GLN A 189 -8.21 22.37 10.47
N PRO A 190 -6.89 22.08 10.44
CA PRO A 190 -6.24 20.91 9.85
C PRO A 190 -6.33 19.66 10.76
N ALA A 191 -6.66 18.51 10.16
CA ALA A 191 -6.65 17.24 10.88
C ALA A 191 -5.22 16.84 11.27
N LEU A 192 -5.07 16.14 12.41
CA LEU A 192 -3.77 15.62 12.83
C LEU A 192 -3.24 14.57 11.84
N ASP A 193 -1.93 14.57 11.58
CA ASP A 193 -1.27 13.62 10.69
C ASP A 193 -1.54 12.15 11.07
N ILE A 194 -1.63 11.85 12.37
CA ILE A 194 -1.91 10.50 12.88
C ILE A 194 -3.31 10.04 12.48
N PHE A 195 -4.32 10.91 12.63
CA PHE A 195 -5.70 10.66 12.21
C PHE A 195 -5.77 10.34 10.72
N GLN A 196 -5.10 11.14 9.89
CA GLN A 196 -5.11 10.95 8.43
C GLN A 196 -4.39 9.66 8.01
N ARG A 197 -3.30 9.29 8.70
CA ARG A 197 -2.59 8.04 8.46
C ARG A 197 -3.43 6.81 8.83
N ASN A 198 -4.12 6.85 9.97
CA ASN A 198 -5.05 5.78 10.39
C ASN A 198 -6.19 5.63 9.37
N CYS A 199 -6.79 6.75 8.93
CA CYS A 199 -7.80 6.75 7.87
C CYS A 199 -7.30 6.09 6.57
N TRP A 200 -6.13 6.51 6.08
CA TRP A 200 -5.58 5.99 4.83
C TRP A 200 -5.29 4.48 4.90
N LYS A 201 -4.72 4.01 6.00
CA LYS A 201 -4.45 2.58 6.19
C LYS A 201 -5.74 1.77 6.21
N LEU A 202 -6.78 2.26 6.89
CA LEU A 202 -8.08 1.60 6.92
C LEU A 202 -8.72 1.54 5.52
N ILE A 203 -8.67 2.64 4.76
CA ILE A 203 -9.14 2.68 3.37
C ILE A 203 -8.40 1.66 2.50
N LYS A 204 -7.07 1.57 2.64
CA LYS A 204 -6.24 0.62 1.89
C LYS A 204 -6.59 -0.83 2.23
N GLN A 205 -6.88 -1.13 3.49
CA GLN A 205 -7.33 -2.47 3.90
C GLN A 205 -8.69 -2.81 3.31
N ILE A 206 -9.65 -1.86 3.35
CA ILE A 206 -10.99 -2.05 2.74
C ILE A 206 -10.85 -2.30 1.23
N ALA A 207 -10.00 -1.54 0.55
CA ALA A 207 -9.76 -1.70 -0.88
C ALA A 207 -9.05 -3.01 -1.25
N SER A 208 -8.50 -3.74 -0.27
CA SER A 208 -7.88 -5.05 -0.51
C SER A 208 -8.93 -6.18 -0.52
N GLN A 209 -10.16 -5.91 -0.10
CA GLN A 209 -11.28 -6.86 -0.10
C GLN A 209 -12.08 -6.83 -1.41
N ASP A 210 -12.93 -7.83 -1.61
CA ASP A 210 -13.92 -7.82 -2.67
C ASP A 210 -15.14 -6.98 -2.27
N LEU A 211 -15.47 -6.00 -3.12
CA LEU A 211 -16.46 -4.98 -2.84
C LEU A 211 -17.60 -5.02 -3.86
N ASP A 212 -18.82 -5.04 -3.33
CA ASP A 212 -20.07 -4.84 -4.09
C ASP A 212 -20.17 -3.41 -4.63
N ASP A 213 -20.97 -3.20 -5.68
CA ASP A 213 -21.16 -1.89 -6.33
C ASP A 213 -21.55 -0.76 -5.39
N LYS A 214 -22.38 -1.06 -4.37
CA LYS A 214 -22.76 -0.09 -3.33
C LYS A 214 -21.53 0.38 -2.54
N CYS A 215 -20.71 -0.56 -2.08
CA CYS A 215 -19.48 -0.30 -1.34
C CYS A 215 -18.46 0.44 -2.21
N ARG A 216 -18.36 0.12 -3.50
CA ARG A 216 -17.50 0.84 -4.46
C ARG A 216 -17.88 2.33 -4.60
N ARG A 217 -19.19 2.65 -4.64
CA ARG A 217 -19.68 4.05 -4.69
C ARG A 217 -19.41 4.81 -3.39
N GLN A 218 -19.60 4.14 -2.25
CA GLN A 218 -19.29 4.72 -0.94
C GLN A 218 -17.79 4.97 -0.79
N LEU A 219 -16.95 4.01 -1.16
CA LEU A 219 -15.48 4.11 -1.15
C LEU A 219 -15.03 5.30 -2.00
N THR A 220 -15.58 5.45 -3.20
CA THR A 220 -15.29 6.58 -4.10
C THR A 220 -15.64 7.93 -3.46
N SER A 221 -16.74 7.99 -2.71
CA SER A 221 -17.13 9.21 -1.99
C SER A 221 -16.17 9.52 -0.83
N VAL A 222 -15.81 8.49 -0.04
CA VAL A 222 -14.88 8.61 1.09
C VAL A 222 -13.50 9.11 0.64
N ILE A 223 -12.94 8.50 -0.42
CA ILE A 223 -11.61 8.88 -0.94
C ILE A 223 -11.60 10.32 -1.40
N CYS A 224 -12.61 10.74 -2.16
CA CYS A 224 -12.64 12.12 -2.65
C CYS A 224 -12.87 13.14 -1.53
N ASP A 225 -13.55 12.79 -0.45
CA ASP A 225 -13.65 13.65 0.72
C ASP A 225 -12.33 13.67 1.53
N PHE A 226 -11.61 12.54 1.59
CA PHE A 226 -10.29 12.43 2.20
C PHE A 226 -9.22 13.24 1.47
N LEU A 227 -9.17 13.16 0.14
CA LEU A 227 -8.18 13.88 -0.70
C LEU A 227 -8.36 15.40 -0.69
N LYS A 228 -9.51 15.92 -0.23
CA LYS A 228 -9.72 17.38 -0.06
C LYS A 228 -8.98 17.95 1.15
N GLN A 229 -8.56 17.11 2.10
CA GLN A 229 -7.90 17.57 3.31
C GLN A 229 -6.45 17.95 3.04
N LYS A 230 -5.92 18.95 3.76
CA LYS A 230 -4.49 19.26 3.72
C LYS A 230 -3.72 18.13 4.40
N MET A 231 -2.69 17.62 3.75
CA MET A 231 -1.96 16.42 4.20
C MET A 231 -0.45 16.61 4.11
N SER A 232 0.29 15.88 4.95
CA SER A 232 1.75 15.96 4.98
C SER A 232 2.41 15.24 3.80
N ALA A 233 3.63 15.65 3.46
CA ALA A 233 4.35 15.16 2.28
C ALA A 233 4.61 13.64 2.29
N ASN A 234 4.79 13.04 3.48
CA ASN A 234 4.99 11.61 3.61
C ASN A 234 3.70 10.83 3.34
N LEU A 235 2.57 11.30 3.90
CA LEU A 235 1.27 10.71 3.65
C LEU A 235 0.89 10.83 2.17
N TYR A 236 1.17 11.97 1.54
CA TYR A 236 0.93 12.19 0.11
C TYR A 236 1.66 11.15 -0.77
N LYS A 237 2.93 10.90 -0.48
CA LYS A 237 3.74 9.88 -1.16
C LYS A 237 3.15 8.48 -0.95
N ASP A 238 2.80 8.13 0.28
CA ASP A 238 2.19 6.84 0.58
C ASP A 238 0.85 6.65 -0.14
N ILE A 239 0.03 7.71 -0.22
CA ILE A 239 -1.22 7.72 -0.98
C ILE A 239 -0.96 7.41 -2.45
N LEU A 240 -0.02 8.10 -3.10
CA LEU A 240 0.28 7.86 -4.51
C LEU A 240 0.77 6.44 -4.80
N THR A 241 1.48 5.79 -3.87
CA THR A 241 1.85 4.37 -4.06
C THR A 241 0.66 3.43 -3.98
N GLY A 242 -0.28 3.70 -3.08
CA GLY A 242 -1.42 2.82 -2.80
C GLY A 242 -2.66 3.12 -3.63
N ILE A 243 -2.75 4.32 -4.22
CA ILE A 243 -3.93 4.78 -4.95
C ILE A 243 -4.28 3.86 -6.12
N SER A 244 -3.28 3.20 -6.73
CA SER A 244 -3.53 2.26 -7.81
C SER A 244 -4.36 1.05 -7.41
N VAL A 245 -4.13 0.50 -6.21
CA VAL A 245 -4.91 -0.63 -5.68
C VAL A 245 -6.34 -0.17 -5.36
N VAL A 246 -6.44 1.00 -4.74
CA VAL A 246 -7.72 1.59 -4.35
C VAL A 246 -8.58 1.94 -5.58
N MET A 247 -7.95 2.47 -6.62
CA MET A 247 -8.60 2.91 -7.84
C MET A 247 -9.29 1.78 -8.59
N GLU A 248 -8.74 0.56 -8.61
CA GLU A 248 -9.36 -0.60 -9.26
C GLU A 248 -10.69 -1.03 -8.61
N LYS A 249 -10.89 -0.68 -7.33
CA LYS A 249 -12.11 -1.00 -6.58
C LYS A 249 -13.09 0.19 -6.50
N MET A 250 -12.77 1.34 -7.09
CA MET A 250 -13.68 2.49 -7.14
C MET A 250 -14.75 2.30 -8.22
N SER A 251 -15.93 2.89 -8.02
CA SER A 251 -17.00 2.89 -9.02
C SER A 251 -16.74 3.89 -10.14
N SER A 252 -16.11 5.03 -9.83
CA SER A 252 -15.76 6.07 -10.80
C SER A 252 -14.31 6.57 -10.62
N PRO A 253 -13.32 5.79 -11.09
CA PRO A 253 -11.89 6.11 -11.03
C PRO A 253 -11.50 7.44 -11.67
N LEU A 254 -12.23 7.87 -12.71
CA LEU A 254 -12.01 9.13 -13.42
C LEU A 254 -12.04 10.37 -12.51
N ARG A 255 -12.64 10.30 -11.32
CA ARG A 255 -12.63 11.40 -10.35
C ARG A 255 -11.23 11.69 -9.77
N LEU A 256 -10.28 10.78 -9.93
CA LEU A 256 -8.89 10.95 -9.52
C LEU A 256 -8.01 11.62 -10.58
N THR A 257 -8.56 11.89 -11.77
CA THR A 257 -7.82 12.45 -12.91
C THR A 257 -7.11 13.75 -12.55
N ASP A 258 -7.84 14.72 -12.01
CA ASP A 258 -7.27 16.04 -11.67
C ASP A 258 -6.18 15.90 -10.61
N PHE A 259 -6.42 15.08 -9.58
CA PHE A 259 -5.46 14.83 -8.52
C PHE A 259 -4.16 14.18 -9.05
N LEU A 260 -4.28 13.15 -9.90
CA LEU A 260 -3.13 12.45 -10.46
C LEU A 260 -2.38 13.30 -11.49
N SER A 261 -3.10 14.09 -12.29
CA SER A 261 -2.54 15.02 -13.26
C SER A 261 -1.75 16.13 -12.57
N GLU A 262 -2.32 16.73 -11.52
CA GLU A 262 -1.62 17.77 -10.74
C GLU A 262 -0.41 17.18 -10.00
N SER A 263 -0.55 15.98 -9.42
CA SER A 263 0.57 15.22 -8.84
C SER A 263 1.69 14.96 -9.84
N PHE A 264 1.32 14.66 -11.09
CA PHE A 264 2.27 14.41 -12.16
C PHE A 264 3.00 15.69 -12.59
N ASN A 265 2.30 16.83 -12.56
CA ASN A 265 2.85 18.13 -12.92
C ASN A 265 3.86 18.67 -11.90
N ILE A 266 3.67 18.40 -10.60
CA ILE A 266 4.59 18.79 -9.51
C ILE A 266 6.05 18.37 -9.79
N GLY A 267 6.26 17.20 -10.41
CA GLY A 267 7.60 16.71 -10.75
C GLY A 267 8.32 15.98 -9.61
N GLY A 268 9.56 15.56 -9.87
CA GLY A 268 10.39 14.82 -8.92
C GLY A 268 9.85 13.43 -8.57
N ALA A 269 10.03 13.02 -7.31
CA ALA A 269 9.58 11.71 -6.83
C ALA A 269 8.05 11.55 -6.88
N ILE A 270 7.30 12.63 -6.69
CA ILE A 270 5.83 12.62 -6.68
C ILE A 270 5.28 12.24 -8.06
N SER A 271 5.83 12.85 -9.11
CA SER A 271 5.48 12.55 -10.50
C SER A 271 5.75 11.08 -10.88
N LEU A 272 6.85 10.50 -10.39
CA LEU A 272 7.15 9.08 -10.59
C LEU A 272 6.12 8.16 -9.93
N MET A 273 5.61 8.56 -8.77
CA MET A 273 4.65 7.77 -8.00
C MET A 273 3.23 7.88 -8.59
N SER A 274 2.85 9.05 -9.13
CA SER A 274 1.56 9.26 -9.78
C SER A 274 1.46 8.60 -11.16
N LEU A 275 2.60 8.39 -11.85
CA LEU A 275 2.65 7.83 -13.21
C LEU A 275 1.88 6.51 -13.35
N HIS A 276 1.97 5.62 -12.36
CA HIS A 276 1.23 4.34 -12.41
C HIS A 276 -0.29 4.54 -12.29
N GLY A 277 -0.72 5.50 -11.46
CA GLY A 277 -2.14 5.84 -11.36
C GLY A 277 -2.66 6.38 -12.69
N LEU A 278 -1.90 7.28 -13.30
CA LEU A 278 -2.23 7.86 -14.60
C LEU A 278 -2.24 6.79 -15.71
N PHE A 279 -1.29 5.86 -15.71
CA PHE A 279 -1.26 4.72 -16.64
C PHE A 279 -2.56 3.93 -16.63
N ILE A 280 -3.08 3.59 -15.45
CA ILE A 280 -4.33 2.85 -15.31
C ILE A 280 -5.50 3.66 -15.88
N LEU A 281 -5.54 4.98 -15.62
CA LEU A 281 -6.58 5.86 -16.18
C LEU A 281 -6.52 5.93 -17.71
N MET A 282 -5.31 6.05 -18.28
CA MET A 282 -5.12 6.09 -19.72
C MET A 282 -5.50 4.76 -20.38
N HIS A 283 -5.04 3.63 -19.84
CA HIS A 283 -5.21 2.32 -20.48
C HIS A 283 -6.57 1.68 -20.22
N LYS A 284 -7.12 1.78 -19.00
CA LYS A 284 -8.40 1.12 -18.65
C LYS A 284 -9.60 2.04 -18.85
N TYR A 285 -9.42 3.35 -18.69
CA TYR A 285 -10.51 4.33 -18.72
C TYR A 285 -10.39 5.33 -19.87
N ASN A 286 -9.48 5.08 -20.82
CA ASN A 286 -9.25 5.86 -22.05
C ASN A 286 -9.10 7.37 -21.77
N LEU A 287 -8.40 7.71 -20.68
CA LEU A 287 -8.07 9.10 -20.38
C LEU A 287 -7.02 9.60 -21.37
N ASP A 288 -7.34 10.67 -22.11
CA ASP A 288 -6.37 11.40 -22.91
C ASP A 288 -5.64 12.43 -22.06
N TYR A 289 -4.35 12.22 -21.84
CA TYR A 289 -3.47 13.19 -21.19
C TYR A 289 -2.67 13.96 -22.24
N PRO A 290 -2.88 15.28 -22.39
CA PRO A 290 -2.14 16.07 -23.38
C PRO A 290 -0.64 16.10 -23.05
N ASP A 291 0.19 16.05 -24.08
CA ASP A 291 1.66 16.12 -23.97
C ASP A 291 2.29 15.09 -23.03
N PHE A 292 1.63 13.94 -22.84
CA PHE A 292 2.09 12.85 -21.99
C PHE A 292 3.56 12.49 -22.25
N TYR A 293 3.92 12.30 -23.51
CA TYR A 293 5.28 11.89 -23.88
C TYR A 293 6.33 12.99 -23.68
N ALA A 294 5.97 14.27 -23.85
CA ALA A 294 6.89 15.37 -23.54
C ALA A 294 7.20 15.41 -22.04
N LYS A 295 6.17 15.22 -21.20
CA LYS A 295 6.37 15.14 -19.75
C LYS A 295 7.15 13.90 -19.36
N LEU A 296 6.83 12.72 -19.92
CA LEU A 296 7.60 11.49 -19.71
C LEU A 296 9.07 11.68 -20.10
N TYR A 297 9.34 12.33 -21.23
CA TYR A 297 10.69 12.65 -21.70
C TYR A 297 11.44 13.55 -20.72
N SER A 298 10.76 14.52 -20.11
CA SER A 298 11.35 15.41 -19.10
C SER A 298 11.74 14.72 -17.79
N MET A 299 11.21 13.52 -17.53
CA MET A 299 11.49 12.71 -16.34
C MET A 299 12.77 11.88 -16.48
N PHE A 300 13.24 11.63 -17.70
CA PHE A 300 14.54 11.01 -17.95
C PHE A 300 15.65 11.99 -17.57
N ARG A 301 16.03 11.96 -16.29
CA ARG A 301 17.11 12.77 -15.70
C ARG A 301 18.03 11.88 -14.86
N PRO A 302 19.26 12.30 -14.53
CA PRO A 302 20.20 11.48 -13.76
C PRO A 302 19.62 10.94 -12.44
N GLN A 303 18.73 11.69 -11.79
CA GLN A 303 18.10 11.30 -10.53
C GLN A 303 17.20 10.04 -10.65
N ILE A 304 16.74 9.70 -11.85
CA ILE A 304 15.89 8.52 -12.10
C ILE A 304 16.58 7.23 -11.69
N PHE A 305 17.90 7.16 -11.89
CA PHE A 305 18.69 5.95 -11.64
C PHE A 305 18.90 5.69 -10.16
N SER A 306 18.90 6.74 -9.34
CA SER A 306 18.98 6.65 -7.87
C SER A 306 17.61 6.58 -7.18
N ALA A 307 16.51 6.68 -7.94
CA ALA A 307 15.17 6.73 -7.36
C ALA A 307 14.75 5.38 -6.77
N LYS A 308 14.09 5.42 -5.59
CA LYS A 308 13.54 4.22 -4.92
C LYS A 308 12.59 3.42 -5.83
N TYR A 309 11.84 4.11 -6.68
CA TYR A 309 10.83 3.51 -7.56
C TYR A 309 11.30 3.37 -9.03
N ARG A 310 12.63 3.36 -9.27
CA ARG A 310 13.19 3.28 -10.63
C ARG A 310 12.71 2.05 -11.43
N ALA A 311 12.62 0.88 -10.79
CA ALA A 311 12.19 -0.36 -11.45
C ALA A 311 10.78 -0.21 -12.02
N ARG A 312 9.85 0.30 -11.20
CA ARG A 312 8.46 0.59 -11.61
C ARG A 312 8.41 1.63 -12.73
N PHE A 313 9.23 2.67 -12.66
CA PHE A 313 9.32 3.68 -13.72
C PHE A 313 9.75 3.08 -15.05
N PHE A 314 10.85 2.32 -15.09
CA PHE A 314 11.35 1.73 -16.33
C PHE A 314 10.40 0.66 -16.89
N HIS A 315 9.74 -0.12 -16.03
CA HIS A 315 8.68 -1.04 -16.46
C HIS A 315 7.52 -0.30 -17.17
N LEU A 316 7.04 0.79 -16.56
CA LEU A 316 5.98 1.61 -17.15
C LEU A 316 6.45 2.31 -18.42
N ALA A 317 7.65 2.88 -18.43
CA ALA A 317 8.23 3.54 -19.60
C ALA A 317 8.37 2.56 -20.77
N ASP A 318 8.80 1.32 -20.53
CA ASP A 318 8.87 0.28 -21.56
C ASP A 318 7.47 -0.03 -22.13
N THR A 319 6.47 -0.14 -21.25
CA THR A 319 5.06 -0.36 -21.63
C THR A 319 4.49 0.83 -22.43
N PHE A 320 4.85 2.06 -22.09
CA PHE A 320 4.41 3.24 -22.83
C PHE A 320 5.05 3.36 -24.21
N LEU A 321 6.31 2.93 -24.33
CA LEU A 321 7.09 3.00 -25.56
C LEU A 321 6.98 1.73 -26.43
N SER A 322 6.25 0.71 -25.99
CA SER A 322 5.90 -0.46 -26.82
C SER A 322 4.69 -0.21 -27.72
N SER A 323 4.01 0.94 -27.60
CA SER A 323 2.87 1.29 -28.44
C SER A 323 3.27 1.42 -29.92
N THR A 324 2.51 0.75 -30.79
CA THR A 324 2.75 0.72 -32.25
C THR A 324 2.47 2.05 -32.94
N HIS A 325 1.69 2.94 -32.31
CA HIS A 325 1.28 4.22 -32.89
C HIS A 325 2.29 5.35 -32.65
N LEU A 326 3.45 5.05 -32.08
CA LEU A 326 4.46 6.06 -31.80
C LEU A 326 5.30 6.40 -33.03
N PRO A 327 5.47 7.70 -33.34
CA PRO A 327 6.32 8.09 -34.43
C PRO A 327 7.78 7.82 -34.11
N SER A 328 8.57 7.43 -35.13
CA SER A 328 9.97 7.03 -34.93
C SER A 328 10.85 8.12 -34.33
N TYR A 329 10.57 9.41 -34.61
CA TYR A 329 11.32 10.53 -34.05
C TYR A 329 11.21 10.59 -32.51
N LEU A 330 10.04 10.22 -31.97
CA LEU A 330 9.77 10.26 -30.55
C LEU A 330 10.58 9.19 -29.84
N VAL A 331 10.53 7.97 -30.36
CA VAL A 331 11.28 6.83 -29.80
C VAL A 331 12.78 7.07 -29.90
N ALA A 332 13.26 7.65 -31.01
CA ALA A 332 14.64 8.04 -31.17
C ALA A 332 15.09 9.07 -30.12
N ALA A 333 14.23 10.04 -29.78
CA ALA A 333 14.51 11.02 -28.72
C ALA A 333 14.74 10.33 -27.37
N PHE A 334 13.86 9.39 -26.99
CA PHE A 334 14.01 8.60 -25.76
C PHE A 334 15.30 7.76 -25.77
N ALA A 335 15.58 7.05 -26.88
CA ALA A 335 16.78 6.23 -27.03
C ALA A 335 18.06 7.07 -26.90
N LYS A 336 18.13 8.22 -27.58
CA LYS A 336 19.30 9.12 -27.53
C LYS A 336 19.47 9.75 -26.14
N ARG A 337 18.40 10.25 -25.52
CA ARG A 337 18.49 10.83 -24.15
C ARG A 337 18.93 9.78 -23.15
N LEU A 338 18.36 8.57 -23.19
CA LEU A 338 18.75 7.48 -22.30
C LEU A 338 20.21 7.05 -22.53
N SER A 339 20.68 7.05 -23.78
CA SER A 339 22.07 6.74 -24.13
C SER A 339 23.05 7.76 -23.52
N ARG A 340 22.76 9.06 -23.62
CA ARG A 340 23.56 10.12 -22.97
C ARG A 340 23.55 10.01 -21.46
N LEU A 341 22.38 9.77 -20.87
CA LEU A 341 22.24 9.56 -19.43
C LEU A 341 23.06 8.36 -18.95
N SER A 342 23.21 7.33 -19.78
CA SER A 342 23.96 6.11 -19.45
C SER A 342 25.46 6.35 -19.26
N LEU A 343 26.03 7.41 -19.86
CA LEU A 343 27.45 7.75 -19.67
C LEU A 343 27.80 8.19 -18.24
N HIS A 344 26.82 8.74 -17.53
CA HIS A 344 26.98 9.21 -16.15
C HIS A 344 26.23 8.34 -15.13
N ALA A 345 25.60 7.26 -15.59
CA ALA A 345 24.78 6.39 -14.76
C ALA A 345 25.64 5.36 -14.00
N PRO A 346 25.20 4.90 -12.81
CA PRO A 346 25.83 3.77 -12.15
C PRO A 346 25.66 2.49 -12.98
N ALA A 347 26.57 1.51 -12.84
CA ALA A 347 26.54 0.26 -13.61
C ALA A 347 25.18 -0.47 -13.53
N SER A 348 24.52 -0.46 -12.37
CA SER A 348 23.19 -1.06 -12.20
C SER A 348 22.13 -0.43 -13.10
N ALA A 349 22.24 0.85 -13.41
CA ALA A 349 21.35 1.55 -14.33
C ALA A 349 21.72 1.28 -15.78
N VAL A 350 23.02 1.24 -16.12
CA VAL A 350 23.49 0.92 -17.48
C VAL A 350 23.05 -0.49 -17.90
N HIS A 351 23.03 -1.45 -16.96
CA HIS A 351 22.50 -2.79 -17.20
C HIS A 351 21.03 -2.82 -17.62
N ILE A 352 20.23 -1.83 -17.21
CA ILE A 352 18.83 -1.65 -17.62
C ILE A 352 18.77 -0.84 -18.92
N ALA A 353 19.55 0.24 -19.00
CA ALA A 353 19.48 1.19 -20.10
C ALA A 353 19.87 0.57 -21.45
N ILE A 354 20.93 -0.25 -21.51
CA ILE A 354 21.38 -0.86 -22.77
C ILE A 354 20.30 -1.78 -23.38
N PRO A 355 19.78 -2.80 -22.67
CA PRO A 355 18.67 -3.61 -23.17
C PRO A 355 17.42 -2.78 -23.50
N PHE A 356 17.10 -1.76 -22.71
CA PHE A 356 15.98 -0.87 -22.99
C PHE A 356 16.15 -0.15 -24.34
N ILE A 357 17.33 0.43 -24.60
CA ILE A 357 17.65 1.09 -25.87
C ILE A 357 17.56 0.09 -27.03
N PHE A 358 18.12 -1.11 -26.88
CA PHE A 358 18.02 -2.12 -27.94
C PHE A 358 16.60 -2.61 -28.16
N ASN A 359 15.76 -2.74 -27.13
CA ASN A 359 14.35 -3.07 -27.30
C ASN A 359 13.61 -1.98 -28.10
N LEU A 360 13.89 -0.70 -27.84
CA LEU A 360 13.31 0.39 -28.63
C LEU A 360 13.71 0.30 -30.11
N ILE A 361 14.97 0.00 -30.40
CA ILE A 361 15.47 -0.16 -31.78
C ILE A 361 14.89 -1.42 -32.43
N ALA A 362 14.69 -2.50 -31.66
CA ALA A 362 14.09 -3.75 -32.13
C ALA A 362 12.66 -3.54 -32.62
N ARG A 363 11.90 -2.76 -31.85
CA ARG A 363 10.50 -2.45 -32.12
C ARG A 363 10.35 -1.43 -33.26
N HIS A 364 11.34 -0.57 -33.48
CA HIS A 364 11.32 0.46 -34.53
C HIS A 364 12.57 0.41 -35.42
N PRO A 365 12.55 -0.37 -36.52
CA PRO A 365 13.71 -0.56 -37.41
C PRO A 365 14.26 0.73 -38.03
N SER A 366 13.46 1.78 -38.16
CA SER A 366 13.91 3.09 -38.64
C SER A 366 15.01 3.72 -37.76
N LEU A 367 15.15 3.29 -36.50
CA LEU A 367 16.20 3.75 -35.58
C LEU A 367 17.55 3.06 -35.83
N GLU A 368 17.61 2.01 -36.66
CA GLU A 368 18.87 1.32 -36.98
C GLU A 368 19.91 2.27 -37.61
N VAL A 369 19.42 3.30 -38.30
CA VAL A 369 20.23 4.41 -38.84
C VAL A 369 21.07 5.11 -37.75
N MET A 370 20.64 5.07 -36.48
CA MET A 370 21.39 5.66 -35.37
C MET A 370 22.55 4.76 -34.90
N ILE A 371 22.52 3.46 -35.19
CA ILE A 371 23.60 2.50 -34.89
C ILE A 371 24.63 2.47 -36.03
N GLY A 372 24.15 2.52 -37.28
CA GLY A 372 25.00 2.47 -38.46
C GLY A 372 24.40 3.25 -39.62
N ARG A 373 25.05 4.37 -39.99
CA ARG A 373 24.73 5.10 -41.22
C ARG A 373 25.66 4.66 -42.32
N THR A 374 25.10 4.28 -43.46
CA THR A 374 25.86 3.97 -44.68
C THR A 374 26.18 5.22 -45.49
N ASN A 375 25.36 6.26 -45.40
CA ASN A 375 25.47 7.50 -46.20
C ASN A 375 25.89 8.70 -45.33
N LEU A 376 27.10 8.67 -44.79
CA LEU A 376 27.68 9.82 -44.06
C LEU A 376 28.52 10.69 -45.00
N PRO A 377 28.37 12.03 -44.97
CA PRO A 377 29.37 12.93 -45.52
C PRO A 377 30.73 12.68 -44.86
N SER A 378 31.82 12.83 -45.62
CA SER A 378 33.19 12.53 -45.17
C SER A 378 33.64 13.35 -43.95
N GLU A 379 32.96 14.45 -43.63
CA GLU A 379 33.19 15.28 -42.45
C GLU A 379 31.87 15.59 -41.75
N LEU A 380 31.72 15.12 -40.50
CA LEU A 380 30.67 15.56 -39.58
C LEU A 380 31.24 16.70 -38.72
N THR A 381 30.78 17.93 -38.93
CA THR A 381 31.23 19.10 -38.17
C THR A 381 30.67 19.17 -36.75
N SER A 382 29.47 18.63 -36.50
CA SER A 382 28.85 18.56 -35.16
C SER A 382 27.67 17.57 -35.11
N ASP A 383 27.40 17.02 -33.93
CA ASP A 383 26.16 16.26 -33.63
C ASP A 383 24.95 17.21 -33.67
N PRO A 384 23.89 16.94 -34.50
CA PRO A 384 22.71 17.80 -34.59
C PRO A 384 21.75 17.69 -33.39
N TYR A 385 21.95 16.70 -32.50
CA TYR A 385 21.03 16.46 -31.37
C TYR A 385 21.10 17.54 -30.28
N ILE A 386 19.94 18.03 -29.87
CA ILE A 386 19.78 19.09 -28.86
C ILE A 386 19.36 18.46 -27.51
N PRO A 387 20.25 18.42 -26.50
CA PRO A 387 19.98 17.73 -25.23
C PRO A 387 18.95 18.42 -24.33
N ASP A 388 18.96 19.75 -24.31
CA ASP A 388 18.15 20.58 -23.39
C ASP A 388 16.72 20.81 -23.91
N GLU A 389 16.40 20.29 -25.09
CA GLU A 389 15.08 20.39 -25.67
C GLU A 389 14.04 19.64 -24.81
N LYS A 390 12.89 20.28 -24.59
CA LYS A 390 11.79 19.70 -23.83
C LYS A 390 10.94 18.80 -24.72
N GLU A 391 10.76 19.22 -25.97
CA GLU A 391 9.84 18.57 -26.88
C GLU A 391 10.57 17.51 -27.69
N PRO A 392 10.23 16.22 -27.54
CA PRO A 392 10.96 15.13 -28.20
C PRO A 392 11.01 15.27 -29.72
N ALA A 393 10.00 15.90 -30.33
CA ALA A 393 9.95 16.14 -31.76
C ALA A 393 11.08 17.07 -32.27
N ASN A 394 11.54 18.01 -31.42
CA ASN A 394 12.46 19.07 -31.83
C ASN A 394 13.92 18.75 -31.51
N CYS A 395 14.21 17.66 -30.79
CA CYS A 395 15.56 17.34 -30.35
C CYS A 395 16.49 16.81 -31.46
N LYS A 396 15.96 16.53 -32.66
CA LYS A 396 16.69 16.00 -33.84
C LYS A 396 17.49 14.72 -33.57
N ALA A 397 16.95 13.84 -32.72
CA ALA A 397 17.63 12.59 -32.36
C ALA A 397 17.83 11.63 -33.54
N LEU A 398 16.87 11.56 -34.47
CA LEU A 398 16.99 10.73 -35.68
C LEU A 398 18.10 11.20 -36.61
N ASP A 399 18.52 12.47 -36.54
CA ASP A 399 19.60 13.01 -37.36
C ASP A 399 20.99 12.76 -36.73
N SER A 400 21.01 12.23 -35.50
CA SER A 400 22.19 11.87 -34.72
C SER A 400 22.52 10.37 -34.77
N CYS A 401 23.65 9.99 -34.16
CA CYS A 401 24.12 8.62 -33.98
C CYS A 401 24.30 8.29 -32.48
N LEU A 402 24.33 7.01 -32.12
CA LEU A 402 24.48 6.53 -30.75
C LEU A 402 25.96 6.25 -30.37
N TRP A 403 26.82 7.26 -30.47
CA TRP A 403 28.24 7.14 -30.05
C TRP A 403 28.41 6.78 -28.57
N GLU A 404 27.39 7.08 -27.76
CA GLU A 404 27.38 6.74 -26.35
C GLU A 404 27.40 5.23 -26.13
N LEU A 405 26.71 4.45 -26.98
CA LEU A 405 26.76 2.98 -26.93
C LEU A 405 28.15 2.45 -27.31
N GLN A 406 28.78 3.03 -28.32
CA GLN A 406 30.15 2.69 -28.71
C GLN A 406 31.15 2.98 -27.59
N THR A 407 30.94 4.06 -26.84
CA THR A 407 31.76 4.37 -25.66
C THR A 407 31.58 3.31 -24.57
N LEU A 408 30.34 2.85 -24.35
CA LEU A 408 30.01 1.79 -23.39
C LEU A 408 30.55 0.41 -23.77
N GLU A 409 30.99 0.19 -25.02
CA GLU A 409 31.71 -1.04 -25.41
C GLU A 409 33.01 -1.22 -24.62
N HIS A 410 33.59 -0.13 -24.09
CA HIS A 410 34.84 -0.13 -23.32
C HIS A 410 34.60 0.07 -21.81
N HIS A 411 33.40 -0.26 -21.32
CA HIS A 411 33.04 -0.12 -19.91
C HIS A 411 33.82 -1.11 -19.02
N TYR A 412 34.14 -0.71 -17.78
CA TYR A 412 34.92 -1.52 -16.83
C TYR A 412 34.24 -2.85 -16.45
N ASP A 413 32.91 -2.86 -16.44
CA ASP A 413 32.11 -4.07 -16.24
C ASP A 413 32.06 -4.88 -17.56
N PRO A 414 32.60 -6.11 -17.59
CA PRO A 414 32.66 -6.92 -18.80
C PRO A 414 31.26 -7.31 -19.31
N SER A 415 30.26 -7.47 -18.43
CA SER A 415 28.90 -7.79 -18.87
C SER A 415 28.25 -6.61 -19.60
N ILE A 416 28.53 -5.37 -19.17
CA ILE A 416 28.05 -4.16 -19.86
C ILE A 416 28.74 -4.02 -21.21
N SER A 417 30.08 -4.16 -21.24
CA SER A 417 30.87 -4.13 -22.47
C SER A 417 30.35 -5.14 -23.50
N GLN A 418 30.14 -6.40 -23.09
CA GLN A 418 29.57 -7.44 -23.96
C GLN A 418 28.14 -7.12 -24.42
N LYS A 419 27.30 -6.54 -23.55
CA LYS A 419 25.93 -6.14 -23.94
C LYS A 419 25.97 -5.00 -24.96
N ALA A 420 26.84 -4.01 -24.82
CA ALA A 420 27.00 -2.91 -25.77
C ALA A 420 27.52 -3.38 -27.13
N GLN A 421 28.46 -4.34 -27.16
CA GLN A 421 29.02 -4.91 -28.38
C GLN A 421 28.02 -5.77 -29.18
N LYS A 422 26.96 -6.27 -28.52
CA LYS A 422 25.89 -7.03 -29.19
C LYS A 422 25.07 -6.08 -30.07
N ARG A 423 25.53 -5.87 -31.30
CA ARG A 423 24.82 -5.09 -32.34
C ARG A 423 23.60 -5.83 -32.92
N LYS A 424 23.35 -7.08 -32.51
CA LYS A 424 22.14 -7.81 -32.88
C LYS A 424 20.98 -7.35 -32.01
N VAL A 425 20.05 -6.66 -32.64
CA VAL A 425 18.88 -6.08 -32.03
C VAL A 425 17.80 -7.17 -31.91
N ALA A 426 17.76 -7.84 -30.74
CA ALA A 426 16.70 -8.77 -30.39
C ALA A 426 16.07 -8.33 -29.08
N GLU A 427 14.74 -8.37 -29.01
CA GLU A 427 14.00 -7.96 -27.82
C GLU A 427 14.30 -8.89 -26.63
N GLN A 428 14.53 -8.27 -25.46
CA GLN A 428 14.81 -8.96 -24.21
C GLN A 428 13.81 -8.53 -23.14
N ASP A 429 13.34 -9.47 -22.33
CA ASP A 429 12.52 -9.13 -21.16
C ASP A 429 13.36 -8.41 -20.11
N LEU A 430 12.92 -7.19 -19.77
CA LEU A 430 13.59 -6.33 -18.79
C LEU A 430 13.24 -6.71 -17.35
N SER A 431 12.13 -7.40 -17.11
CA SER A 431 11.54 -7.62 -15.78
C SER A 431 12.54 -8.17 -14.76
N SER A 432 13.37 -9.12 -15.18
CA SER A 432 14.43 -9.71 -14.34
C SER A 432 15.57 -8.76 -13.98
N ILE A 433 15.81 -7.73 -14.79
CA ILE A 433 16.95 -6.81 -14.66
C ILE A 433 16.57 -5.56 -13.85
N LEU A 434 15.30 -5.15 -13.89
CA LEU A 434 14.83 -3.88 -13.32
C LEU A 434 15.09 -3.75 -11.80
N GLU A 435 14.99 -4.85 -11.07
CA GLU A 435 15.19 -4.88 -9.61
C GLU A 435 16.65 -5.04 -9.20
N THR A 436 17.54 -5.36 -10.14
CA THR A 436 18.94 -5.68 -9.85
C THR A 436 19.67 -4.47 -9.25
N THR A 437 20.21 -4.64 -8.04
CA THR A 437 21.01 -3.62 -7.34
C THR A 437 22.50 -3.79 -7.59
N THR A 438 23.30 -2.78 -7.24
CA THR A 438 24.77 -2.87 -7.31
C THR A 438 25.33 -3.99 -6.43
N SER A 439 24.76 -4.20 -5.24
CA SER A 439 25.12 -5.32 -4.36
C SER A 439 24.85 -6.67 -4.99
N ASP A 440 23.73 -6.82 -5.70
CA ASP A 440 23.39 -8.07 -6.38
C ASP A 440 24.40 -8.37 -7.49
N ILE A 441 24.78 -7.35 -8.27
CA ILE A 441 25.79 -7.46 -9.32
C ILE A 441 27.13 -7.91 -8.72
N ILE A 442 27.59 -7.23 -7.67
CA ILE A 442 28.84 -7.58 -6.98
C ILE A 442 28.78 -9.00 -6.43
N SER A 443 27.68 -9.40 -5.79
CA SER A 443 27.50 -10.75 -5.26
C SER A 443 27.52 -11.81 -6.37
N SER A 444 26.97 -11.49 -7.54
CA SER A 444 26.97 -12.37 -8.71
C SER A 444 28.37 -12.56 -9.27
N TYR A 445 29.21 -11.52 -9.23
CA TYR A 445 30.60 -11.59 -9.63
C TYR A 445 31.44 -12.36 -8.61
N ALA A 446 31.24 -12.12 -7.31
CA ALA A 446 31.92 -12.85 -6.25
C ALA A 446 31.72 -14.37 -6.36
N LYS A 447 30.50 -14.82 -6.72
CA LYS A 447 30.21 -16.24 -6.96
C LYS A 447 30.93 -16.84 -8.18
N LYS A 448 31.29 -16.02 -9.17
CA LYS A 448 31.97 -16.46 -10.40
C LYS A 448 33.49 -16.59 -10.25
N ILE A 449 34.07 -15.98 -9.21
CA ILE A 449 35.52 -16.01 -8.98
C ILE A 449 35.91 -17.41 -8.49
N LYS A 450 36.62 -18.16 -9.33
CA LYS A 450 37.27 -19.42 -8.93
C LYS A 450 38.60 -19.08 -8.26
N LYS A 451 38.81 -19.56 -7.02
CA LYS A 451 39.99 -19.22 -6.20
C LYS A 451 41.33 -19.63 -6.84
N ASP A 452 41.33 -20.65 -7.69
CA ASP A 452 42.58 -21.28 -8.15
C ASP A 452 43.21 -20.66 -9.41
N THR A 453 42.59 -19.63 -10.00
CA THR A 453 43.02 -19.08 -11.32
C THR A 453 42.95 -17.54 -11.39
N ILE A 454 43.40 -16.85 -10.33
CA ILE A 454 43.50 -15.39 -10.36
C ILE A 454 44.88 -15.00 -10.96
N PRO A 455 44.93 -14.40 -12.16
CA PRO A 455 46.20 -13.97 -12.75
C PRO A 455 46.81 -12.83 -11.92
N LEU A 456 48.11 -12.92 -11.66
CA LEU A 456 48.88 -11.89 -10.96
C LEU A 456 49.65 -11.02 -11.96
N ASN A 457 49.83 -9.75 -11.62
CA ASN A 457 50.66 -8.86 -12.43
C ASN A 457 52.15 -9.23 -12.25
N PHE A 458 52.87 -9.40 -13.36
CA PHE A 458 54.29 -9.78 -13.34
C PHE A 458 55.19 -8.64 -12.85
N VAL A 459 54.78 -7.38 -13.09
CA VAL A 459 55.54 -6.20 -12.69
C VAL A 459 55.25 -5.90 -11.22
N LYS A 460 56.26 -6.07 -10.36
CA LYS A 460 56.21 -5.62 -8.96
C LYS A 460 56.32 -4.09 -8.92
N ILE A 461 55.37 -3.43 -8.26
CA ILE A 461 55.38 -1.98 -8.08
C ILE A 461 56.39 -1.66 -6.97
N ASN A 462 57.54 -1.07 -7.32
CA ASN A 462 58.55 -0.63 -6.36
C ASN A 462 58.28 0.85 -5.99
N GLY A 463 58.23 1.17 -4.69
CA GLY A 463 58.11 2.55 -4.19
C GLY A 463 56.70 3.01 -3.77
N LEU A 464 55.67 2.18 -3.92
CA LEU A 464 54.31 2.49 -3.48
C LEU A 464 53.99 1.73 -2.19
N THR A 465 54.40 2.28 -1.06
CA THR A 465 54.05 1.76 0.27
C THR A 465 52.74 2.40 0.73
N LEU A 466 51.71 1.58 1.00
CA LEU A 466 50.53 2.04 1.73
C LEU A 466 50.99 2.63 3.07
N ALA A 467 50.57 3.85 3.39
CA ALA A 467 50.85 4.45 4.68
C ALA A 467 50.36 3.50 5.79
N GLY A 468 51.18 3.23 6.80
CA GLY A 468 50.92 2.19 7.82
C GLY A 468 49.63 2.35 8.64
N ASN A 469 48.90 3.47 8.45
CA ASN A 469 47.63 3.76 9.11
C ASN A 469 46.41 3.56 8.21
N PHE A 470 46.56 2.98 7.01
CA PHE A 470 45.44 2.74 6.11
C PHE A 470 44.63 1.52 6.55
N VAL A 471 43.60 1.75 7.37
CA VAL A 471 42.58 0.75 7.72
C VAL A 471 41.35 1.01 6.85
N LEU A 472 40.89 -0.03 6.15
CA LEU A 472 39.72 -0.02 5.26
C LEU A 472 38.41 0.03 6.04
#